data_AF-A0A8C9GDU1-F1
#
_entry.id   AF-A0A8C9GDU1-F1
#
_cell.length_a   1.000
_cell.length_b   1.000
_cell.length_c   1.000
_cell.angle_alpha   90.00
_cell.angle_beta   90.00
_cell.angle_gamma   90.00
#
_symmetry.space_group_name_H-M   'P 1'
#
loop_
_entity.id
_entity.type
_entity.pdbx_description
1 polymer ?
#
loop_
_entity_poly.entity_id
_entity_poly.type
_entity_poly.pdbx_seq_one_letter_code
_entity_poly.pdbx_strand_id
1 'polypeptide(L)'
;LTNGCKRPRRQRRSNFRRAELQFPVSHVERRLREGQYARRLSSMAPVFLAGVLQYLTANILEQAGKEAENSHRVCITPEHVKRALQKDEQLRWLLEKEDDTHSQEEEMPQPEEEERMEEEEEKKKEEEEKKKKGGFLSFRALRNFISNLLQWPKSS
;
A
#
# COMPACT_ATOMS: atom_id res chain seq x y z
N LEU A 1 21.22 58.01 38.36
CA LEU A 1 21.34 56.85 37.45
C LEU A 1 20.16 55.91 37.72
N THR A 2 19.10 55.97 36.91
CA THR A 2 17.90 55.13 37.07
C THR A 2 18.08 53.83 36.28
N ASN A 3 18.46 52.76 36.98
CA ASN A 3 18.52 51.42 36.39
C ASN A 3 17.08 50.92 36.17
N GLY A 4 16.60 51.01 34.94
CA GLY A 4 15.30 50.49 34.52
C GLY A 4 15.22 48.98 34.71
N CYS A 5 14.31 48.54 35.59
CA CYS A 5 14.03 47.13 35.84
C CYS A 5 13.40 46.49 34.59
N LYS A 6 14.20 45.71 33.83
CA LYS A 6 13.70 44.92 32.69
C LYS A 6 13.00 43.67 33.22
N ARG A 7 11.66 43.61 33.08
CA ARG A 7 10.87 42.42 33.45
C ARG A 7 11.35 41.19 32.64
N PRO A 8 11.47 40.01 33.27
CA PRO A 8 11.90 38.80 32.58
C PRO A 8 10.91 38.43 31.47
N ARG A 9 11.39 38.25 30.24
CA ARG A 9 10.55 37.80 29.12
C ARG A 9 10.18 36.34 29.33
N ARG A 10 8.86 36.07 29.30
CA ARG A 10 8.31 34.71 29.38
C ARG A 10 8.90 33.86 28.25
N GLN A 11 9.44 32.68 28.59
CA GLN A 11 9.97 31.75 27.60
C GLN A 11 8.89 31.41 26.56
N ARG A 12 9.19 31.66 25.28
CA ARG A 12 8.30 31.31 24.18
C ARG A 12 8.33 29.79 24.00
N ARG A 13 7.24 29.12 24.39
CA ARG A 13 7.04 27.70 24.05
C ARG A 13 6.57 27.62 22.60
N SER A 14 7.14 26.69 21.83
CA SER A 14 6.73 26.41 20.46
C SER A 14 5.30 25.84 20.42
N ASN A 15 4.48 26.30 19.48
CA ASN A 15 3.09 25.86 19.35
C ASN A 15 2.95 24.37 19.01
N PHE A 16 3.91 23.79 18.29
CA PHE A 16 3.90 22.35 17.95
C PHE A 16 3.96 21.46 19.20
N ARG A 17 4.89 21.75 20.13
CA ARG A 17 4.99 21.05 21.43
C ARG A 17 3.75 21.17 22.30
N ARG A 18 2.96 22.24 22.14
CA ARG A 18 1.70 22.42 22.88
C ARG A 18 0.56 21.59 22.30
N ALA A 19 0.64 21.30 21.01
CA ALA A 19 -0.35 20.50 20.30
C ALA A 19 0.03 19.02 20.24
N GLU A 20 1.19 18.62 20.79
CA GLU A 20 1.69 17.24 20.79
C GLU A 20 1.85 16.62 19.38
N LEU A 21 1.95 17.47 18.37
CA LEU A 21 2.27 17.07 17.01
C LEU A 21 3.78 16.98 16.85
N GLN A 22 4.27 16.28 15.82
CA GLN A 22 5.65 16.36 15.32
C GLN A 22 5.79 17.41 14.22
N PHE A 23 4.70 17.65 13.48
CA PHE A 23 4.69 18.61 12.38
C PHE A 23 4.71 20.06 12.88
N PRO A 24 5.48 20.95 12.23
CA PRO A 24 5.65 22.33 12.68
C PRO A 24 4.39 23.19 12.43
N VAL A 25 3.49 23.27 13.41
CA VAL A 25 2.24 24.05 13.35
C VAL A 25 2.47 25.51 12.93
N SER A 26 3.51 26.16 13.45
CA SER A 26 3.83 27.57 13.10
C SER A 26 4.25 27.72 11.63
N HIS A 27 4.84 26.70 11.03
CA HIS A 27 5.19 26.73 9.62
C HIS A 27 3.92 26.62 8.76
N VAL A 28 3.02 25.70 9.11
CA VAL A 28 1.73 25.52 8.43
C VAL A 28 0.89 26.80 8.51
N GLU A 29 0.79 27.43 9.68
CA GLU A 29 0.09 28.70 9.84
C GLU A 29 0.65 29.79 8.92
N ARG A 30 1.98 29.90 8.86
CA ARG A 30 2.65 30.87 7.99
C ARG A 30 2.32 30.61 6.52
N ARG A 31 2.39 29.35 6.07
CA ARG A 31 2.03 28.97 4.69
C ARG A 31 0.58 29.31 4.36
N LEU A 32 -0.35 29.09 5.29
CA LEU A 32 -1.76 29.43 5.10
C LEU A 32 -1.98 30.95 4.96
N ARG A 33 -1.20 31.77 5.66
CA ARG A 33 -1.24 33.24 5.54
C ARG A 33 -0.59 33.74 4.26
N GLU A 34 0.57 33.18 3.90
CA GLU A 34 1.30 33.50 2.66
C GLU A 34 0.46 33.13 1.42
N GLY A 35 -0.25 32.01 1.45
CA GLY A 35 -1.12 31.56 0.34
C GLY A 35 -2.47 32.29 0.23
N GLN A 36 -2.76 33.26 1.11
CA GLN A 36 -3.98 34.09 1.06
C GLN A 36 -5.32 33.31 0.96
N TYR A 37 -5.39 32.06 1.42
CA TYR A 37 -6.58 31.20 1.31
C TYR A 37 -7.82 31.77 2.03
N ALA A 38 -7.62 32.59 3.05
CA ALA A 38 -8.70 33.28 3.76
C ALA A 38 -8.22 34.61 4.35
N ARG A 39 -9.14 35.58 4.48
CA ARG A 39 -8.86 36.89 5.10
C ARG A 39 -8.50 36.79 6.59
N ARG A 40 -9.06 35.80 7.30
CA ARG A 40 -8.77 35.49 8.72
C ARG A 40 -8.72 33.98 8.90
N LEU A 41 -7.72 33.51 9.65
CA LEU A 41 -7.57 32.10 10.00
C LEU A 41 -7.94 31.90 11.47
N SER A 42 -8.69 30.84 11.77
CA SER A 42 -8.96 30.39 13.13
C SER A 42 -7.67 29.86 13.78
N SER A 43 -7.54 30.01 15.10
CA SER A 43 -6.37 29.51 15.85
C SER A 43 -6.18 28.00 15.74
N MET A 44 -7.27 27.25 15.55
CA MET A 44 -7.26 25.79 15.43
C MET A 44 -6.95 25.29 14.02
N ALA A 45 -7.17 26.11 12.98
CA ALA A 45 -6.98 25.69 11.59
C ALA A 45 -5.57 25.13 11.29
N PRO A 46 -4.46 25.79 11.68
CA PRO A 46 -3.12 25.24 11.42
C PRO A 46 -2.82 23.99 12.26
N VAL A 47 -3.43 23.84 13.43
CA VAL A 47 -3.26 22.65 14.29
C VAL A 47 -3.96 21.45 13.65
N PHE A 48 -5.19 21.64 13.18
CA PHE A 48 -5.96 20.60 12.49
C PHE A 48 -5.23 20.13 11.22
N LEU A 49 -4.80 21.07 10.38
CA LEU A 49 -4.10 20.73 9.14
C LEU A 49 -2.77 20.02 9.40
N ALA A 50 -1.98 20.49 10.38
CA ALA A 50 -0.74 19.81 10.76
C ALA A 50 -0.98 18.38 11.25
N GLY A 51 -2.07 18.14 11.99
CA GLY A 51 -2.46 16.81 12.44
C GLY A 51 -2.80 15.87 11.28
N VAL A 52 -3.60 16.35 10.32
CA VAL A 52 -3.95 15.57 9.11
C VAL A 52 -2.70 15.22 8.30
N LEU A 53 -1.82 16.19 8.06
CA LEU A 53 -0.57 15.96 7.32
C LEU A 53 0.34 14.95 8.03
N GLN A 54 0.45 15.04 9.35
CA GLN A 54 1.22 14.09 10.15
C GLN A 54 0.63 12.67 10.05
N TYR A 55 -0.70 12.54 10.15
CA TYR A 55 -1.38 11.26 10.04
C TYR A 55 -1.14 10.61 8.68
N LEU A 56 -1.35 11.35 7.59
CA LEU A 56 -1.13 10.85 6.23
C LEU A 56 0.32 10.44 6.01
N THR A 57 1.27 11.25 6.46
CA THR A 57 2.70 10.93 6.35
C THR A 57 3.05 9.67 7.14
N ALA A 58 2.52 9.52 8.35
CA ALA A 58 2.74 8.33 9.16
C ALA A 58 2.18 7.06 8.49
N ASN A 59 0.96 7.14 7.93
CA ASN A 59 0.35 6.01 7.22
C ASN A 59 1.20 5.57 6.00
N ILE A 60 1.64 6.53 5.18
CA ILE A 60 2.48 6.24 4.02
C ILE A 60 3.82 5.61 4.45
N LEU A 61 4.46 6.16 5.50
CA LEU A 61 5.72 5.63 6.01
C LEU A 61 5.57 4.24 6.63
N GLU A 62 4.45 3.94 7.28
CA GLU A 62 4.17 2.61 7.83
C GLU A 62 4.05 1.57 6.71
N GLN A 63 3.29 1.87 5.66
CA GLN A 63 3.13 0.96 4.52
C GLN A 63 4.44 0.79 3.73
N ALA A 64 5.17 1.88 3.49
CA ALA A 64 6.48 1.82 2.84
C ALA A 64 7.53 1.08 3.69
N GLY A 65 7.43 1.18 5.02
CA GLY A 65 8.26 0.41 5.95
C GLY A 65 7.99 -1.09 5.85
N LYS A 66 6.72 -1.50 5.82
CA LYS A 66 6.33 -2.91 5.59
C LYS A 66 6.86 -3.43 4.25
N GLU A 67 6.79 -2.63 3.19
CA GLU A 67 7.33 -3.02 1.89
C GLU A 67 8.87 -3.10 1.86
N ALA A 68 9.55 -2.23 2.61
CA ALA A 68 11.00 -2.29 2.78
C ALA A 68 11.43 -3.56 3.52
N GLU A 69 10.70 -3.92 4.58
CA GLU A 69 10.92 -5.14 5.35
C GLU A 69 10.71 -6.39 4.49
N ASN A 70 9.64 -6.40 3.68
CA ASN A 70 9.38 -7.47 2.69
C ASN A 70 10.51 -7.59 1.65
N SER A 71 11.14 -6.47 1.29
CA SER A 71 12.28 -6.42 0.36
C SER A 71 13.63 -6.67 1.04
N HIS A 72 13.64 -7.01 2.34
CA HIS A 72 14.83 -7.20 3.18
C HIS A 72 15.80 -5.99 3.18
N ARG A 73 15.26 -4.77 3.10
CA ARG A 73 16.02 -3.52 3.14
C ARG A 73 15.75 -2.78 4.44
N VAL A 74 16.80 -2.24 5.06
CA VAL A 74 16.70 -1.43 6.29
C VAL A 74 16.28 0.01 6.00
N CYS A 75 16.50 0.48 4.76
CA CYS A 75 16.16 1.85 4.34
C CYS A 75 14.95 1.85 3.41
N ILE A 76 14.07 2.84 3.60
CA ILE A 76 12.93 3.08 2.71
C ILE A 76 13.45 3.76 1.44
N THR A 77 13.24 3.14 0.29
CA THR A 77 13.56 3.67 -1.04
C THR A 77 12.29 4.21 -1.72
N PRO A 78 12.41 5.03 -2.78
CA PRO A 78 11.25 5.48 -3.55
C PRO A 78 10.38 4.33 -4.09
N GLU A 79 11.00 3.20 -4.43
CA GLU A 79 10.29 1.99 -4.90
C GLU A 79 9.33 1.42 -3.85
N HIS A 80 9.73 1.38 -2.57
CA HIS A 80 8.87 0.90 -1.49
C HIS A 80 7.66 1.82 -1.30
N VAL A 81 7.84 3.12 -1.47
CA VAL A 81 6.75 4.10 -1.42
C VAL A 81 5.80 3.89 -2.60
N LYS A 82 6.33 3.76 -3.82
CA LYS A 82 5.51 3.52 -5.03
C LYS A 82 4.64 2.26 -4.88
N ARG A 83 5.23 1.16 -4.44
CA ARG A 83 4.49 -0.10 -4.20
C ARG A 83 3.46 0.03 -3.08
N ALA A 84 3.77 0.73 -1.99
CA ALA A 84 2.82 1.00 -0.92
C ALA A 84 1.59 1.78 -1.44
N LEU A 85 1.83 2.84 -2.24
CA LEU A 85 0.76 3.63 -2.83
C LEU A 85 -0.09 2.84 -3.84
N GLN A 86 0.51 1.95 -4.62
CA GLN A 86 -0.23 1.10 -5.55
C GLN A 86 -1.14 0.07 -4.86
N LYS A 87 -0.77 -0.37 -3.64
CA LYS A 87 -1.52 -1.36 -2.86
C LYS A 87 -2.71 -0.76 -2.11
N ASP A 88 -2.62 0.50 -1.70
CA ASP A 88 -3.68 1.18 -0.95
C ASP A 88 -4.57 2.00 -1.89
N GLU A 89 -5.81 1.57 -2.06
CA GLU A 89 -6.79 2.23 -2.94
C GLU A 89 -7.10 3.66 -2.51
N GLN A 90 -7.14 3.94 -1.20
CA GLN A 90 -7.47 5.27 -0.68
C GLN A 90 -6.33 6.25 -0.95
N LEU A 91 -5.09 5.81 -0.76
CA LEU A 91 -3.91 6.61 -1.07
C LEU A 91 -3.73 6.78 -2.58
N ARG A 92 -4.04 5.73 -3.35
CA ARG A 92 -4.08 5.82 -4.80
C ARG A 92 -5.04 6.92 -5.22
N TRP A 93 -6.32 6.87 -4.84
CA TRP A 93 -7.28 7.92 -5.22
C TRP A 93 -6.93 9.32 -4.72
N LEU A 94 -6.26 9.44 -3.57
CA LEU A 94 -5.85 10.73 -3.02
C LEU A 94 -4.70 11.37 -3.82
N LEU A 95 -3.80 10.55 -4.37
CA LEU A 95 -2.60 10.98 -5.08
C LEU A 95 -2.71 10.81 -6.60
N GLU A 96 -3.69 10.07 -7.06
CA GLU A 96 -4.13 9.92 -8.45
C GLU A 96 -4.83 11.21 -8.84
N LYS A 97 -4.02 12.24 -9.05
CA LYS A 97 -4.41 13.39 -9.84
C LYS A 97 -3.77 13.26 -11.21
N GLU A 98 -4.66 13.04 -12.18
CA GLU A 98 -4.66 13.61 -13.53
C GLU A 98 -3.28 14.12 -13.93
N ASP A 99 -2.57 13.30 -14.69
CA ASP A 99 -1.37 13.76 -15.37
C ASP A 99 -1.73 15.05 -16.13
N ASP A 100 -1.15 16.17 -15.71
CA ASP A 100 -1.11 17.43 -16.48
C ASP A 100 -0.28 17.26 -17.77
N THR A 101 -0.22 16.05 -18.34
CA THR A 101 0.38 15.69 -19.63
C THR A 101 -0.66 15.73 -20.75
N HIS A 102 -1.39 16.83 -20.87
CA HIS A 102 -1.86 17.28 -22.19
C HIS A 102 -0.88 18.32 -22.75
N SER A 103 0.38 17.92 -22.83
CA SER A 103 1.31 18.47 -23.83
C SER A 103 1.64 17.31 -24.74
N GLN A 104 0.97 17.33 -25.89
CA GLN A 104 1.02 16.41 -27.02
C GLN A 104 2.24 15.48 -27.05
N GLU A 105 2.03 14.19 -26.83
CA GLU A 105 2.63 13.11 -27.60
C GLU A 105 1.76 11.87 -27.37
N GLU A 106 1.20 11.34 -28.46
CA GLU A 106 0.49 10.07 -28.48
C GLU A 106 1.46 8.95 -28.04
N GLU A 107 1.13 8.20 -26.99
CA GLU A 107 1.75 6.90 -26.78
C GLU A 107 0.66 5.81 -26.76
N MET A 108 0.73 4.97 -27.79
CA MET A 108 -0.09 3.78 -28.02
C MET A 108 0.21 2.67 -27.00
N PRO A 109 -0.70 1.69 -26.83
CA PRO A 109 -0.76 0.80 -25.67
C PRO A 109 0.38 -0.23 -25.65
N GLN A 110 0.86 -0.59 -24.46
CA GLN A 110 1.81 -1.70 -24.28
C GLN A 110 1.06 -3.05 -24.14
N PRO A 111 1.25 -4.01 -25.07
CA PRO A 111 0.59 -5.32 -25.08
C PRO A 111 1.34 -6.38 -24.24
N GLU A 112 1.91 -6.01 -23.09
CA GLU A 112 2.83 -6.90 -22.34
C GLU A 112 2.21 -7.57 -21.10
N GLU A 113 0.99 -7.19 -20.72
CA GLU A 113 0.29 -7.79 -19.57
C GLU A 113 -0.84 -8.75 -19.97
N GLU A 114 -1.27 -8.77 -21.24
CA GLU A 114 -2.35 -9.65 -21.70
C GLU A 114 -1.84 -11.08 -21.99
N GLU A 115 -0.64 -11.24 -22.56
CA GLU A 115 -0.04 -12.56 -22.85
C GLU A 115 0.31 -13.35 -21.58
N ARG A 116 0.51 -12.67 -20.44
CA ARG A 116 0.92 -13.32 -19.19
C ARG A 116 -0.26 -13.94 -18.44
N MET A 117 -1.49 -13.54 -18.74
CA MET A 117 -2.69 -14.16 -18.15
C MET A 117 -3.11 -15.43 -18.88
N GLU A 118 -2.81 -15.54 -20.18
CA GLU A 118 -3.16 -16.72 -20.98
C GLU A 118 -2.28 -17.94 -20.63
N GLU A 119 -0.98 -17.74 -20.37
CA GLU A 119 -0.09 -18.84 -19.96
C GLU A 119 -0.42 -19.43 -18.58
N GLU A 120 -0.95 -18.63 -17.64
CA GLU A 120 -1.36 -19.14 -16.32
C GLU A 120 -2.70 -19.89 -16.35
N GLU A 121 -3.62 -19.50 -17.25
CA GLU A 121 -4.87 -20.24 -17.46
C GLU A 121 -4.64 -21.58 -18.18
N GLU A 122 -3.75 -21.64 -19.17
CA GLU A 122 -3.43 -22.90 -19.85
C GLU A 122 -2.76 -23.91 -18.91
N LYS A 123 -1.85 -23.46 -18.05
CA LYS A 123 -1.21 -24.33 -17.04
C LYS A 123 -2.22 -24.89 -16.02
N LYS A 124 -3.23 -24.11 -15.62
CA LYS A 124 -4.30 -24.58 -14.72
C LYS A 124 -5.25 -25.57 -15.40
N LYS A 125 -5.56 -25.40 -16.68
CA LYS A 125 -6.41 -26.33 -17.44
C LYS A 125 -5.71 -27.67 -17.69
N GLU A 126 -4.41 -27.67 -17.95
CA GLU A 126 -3.64 -28.90 -18.19
C GLU A 126 -3.44 -29.74 -16.91
N GLU A 127 -3.32 -29.09 -15.75
CA GLU A 127 -3.21 -29.77 -14.45
C GLU A 127 -4.56 -30.39 -13.99
N GLU A 128 -5.69 -29.73 -14.29
CA GLU A 128 -7.02 -30.30 -14.08
C GLU A 128 -7.30 -31.50 -15.01
N GLU A 129 -6.88 -31.43 -16.28
CA GLU A 129 -7.06 -32.55 -17.22
C GLU A 129 -6.22 -33.77 -16.81
N LYS A 130 -5.00 -33.58 -16.31
CA LYS A 130 -4.18 -34.68 -15.77
C LYS A 130 -4.84 -35.31 -14.53
N LYS A 131 -5.55 -34.52 -13.71
CA LYS A 131 -6.33 -35.00 -12.57
C LYS A 131 -7.61 -35.75 -12.98
N LYS A 132 -8.19 -35.42 -14.14
CA LYS A 132 -9.38 -36.10 -14.72
C LYS A 132 -9.00 -37.33 -15.56
N LYS A 133 -7.80 -37.39 -16.16
CA LYS A 133 -7.27 -38.53 -16.94
C LYS A 133 -6.51 -39.55 -16.09
N GLY A 134 -6.07 -39.20 -14.89
CA GLY A 134 -5.68 -40.14 -13.84
C GLY A 134 -6.93 -40.82 -13.26
N GLY A 135 -7.55 -41.71 -14.05
CA GLY A 135 -8.76 -42.43 -13.67
C GLY A 135 -8.58 -43.08 -12.30
N PHE A 136 -9.26 -42.52 -11.29
CA PHE A 136 -9.52 -43.22 -10.04
C PHE A 136 -10.28 -44.50 -10.41
N LEU A 137 -9.57 -45.63 -10.45
CA LEU A 137 -10.21 -46.94 -10.37
C LEU A 137 -11.06 -46.89 -9.11
N SER A 138 -12.38 -46.88 -9.28
CA SER A 138 -13.32 -46.90 -8.15
C SER A 138 -12.89 -48.00 -7.18
N PHE A 139 -12.89 -47.72 -5.87
CA PHE A 139 -12.62 -48.72 -4.83
C PHE A 139 -13.44 -50.01 -5.05
N ARG A 140 -14.61 -49.91 -5.72
CA ARG A 140 -15.45 -51.06 -6.09
C ARG A 140 -14.87 -51.88 -7.26
N ALA A 141 -14.23 -51.23 -8.24
CA ALA A 141 -13.49 -51.89 -9.31
C ALA A 141 -12.20 -52.56 -8.81
N LEU A 142 -11.47 -51.89 -7.90
CA LEU A 142 -10.28 -52.47 -7.26
C LEU A 142 -10.64 -53.69 -6.39
N ARG A 143 -11.77 -53.64 -5.67
CA ARG A 143 -12.28 -54.78 -4.87
C ARG A 143 -12.66 -55.98 -5.75
N ASN A 144 -13.40 -55.76 -6.84
CA ASN A 144 -13.79 -56.83 -7.74
C ASN A 144 -12.58 -57.45 -8.48
N PHE A 145 -11.56 -56.63 -8.78
CA PHE A 145 -10.32 -57.11 -9.37
C PHE A 145 -9.55 -58.04 -8.41
N ILE A 146 -9.42 -57.66 -7.13
CA ILE A 146 -8.76 -58.48 -6.12
C ILE A 146 -9.55 -59.77 -5.82
N SER A 147 -10.90 -59.71 -5.79
CA SER A 147 -11.72 -60.91 -5.60
C SER A 147 -11.60 -61.92 -6.74
N ASN A 148 -11.36 -61.47 -7.98
CA ASN A 148 -11.20 -62.37 -9.13
C ASN A 148 -9.79 -63.00 -9.20
N LEU A 149 -8.80 -62.38 -8.55
CA LEU A 149 -7.42 -62.88 -8.46
C LEU A 149 -7.23 -63.98 -7.41
N LEU A 150 -8.23 -64.21 -6.53
CA LEU A 150 -8.18 -65.24 -5.49
C LEU A 150 -9.03 -66.48 -5.81
N GLN A 151 -9.42 -66.68 -7.07
CA GLN A 151 -10.04 -67.92 -7.55
C GLN A 151 -8.98 -68.76 -8.28
N TRP A 152 -8.17 -69.49 -7.52
CA TRP A 152 -7.26 -70.49 -8.07
C TRP A 152 -8.03 -71.58 -8.84
N PRO A 153 -7.50 -72.11 -9.96
CA PRO A 153 -8.03 -73.31 -10.58
C PRO A 153 -7.85 -74.49 -9.62
N LYS A 154 -8.95 -75.15 -9.25
CA LYS A 154 -8.91 -76.49 -8.67
C LYS A 154 -8.45 -77.44 -9.79
N SER A 155 -7.19 -77.85 -9.72
CA SER A 155 -6.67 -78.99 -10.46
C SER A 155 -6.88 -80.28 -9.67
N SER A 156 -7.39 -81.29 -10.39
CA SER A 156 -7.77 -82.67 -10.04
C SER A 156 -9.11 -82.89 -9.36
#